data_AF-A0A8S3I273-F1
#
_entry.id   AF-A0A8S3I273-F1
#
_cell.length_a   1.000
_cell.length_b   1.000
_cell.length_c   1.000
_cell.angle_alpha   90.00
_cell.angle_beta   90.00
_cell.angle_gamma   90.00
#
_symmetry.space_group_name_H-M   'P 1'
#
loop_
_entity.id
_entity.type
_entity.pdbx_description
1 polymer ?
#
loop_
_entity_poly.entity_id
_entity_poly.type
_entity_poly.pdbx_seq_one_letter_code
_entity_poly.pdbx_strand_id
1 'polypeptide(L)'
;GKKILDSEITQVTRTTLTPDIIDKARACDYHAMVIMKQYGAYNSISQMPVVLIPIEFDRDMNLNEHVQSNNSSKHSVVLRTFLTKDFMTGTSAIPGETFPAEMLNKMCETINSEVPGISRILYDLTSKPPATTEWE
;
A
#
# COMPACT_ATOMS: atom_id res chain seq x y z
N GLY A 1 15.63 9.70 -12.04
CA GLY A 1 16.06 8.62 -11.12
C GLY A 1 14.97 8.35 -10.11
N LYS A 2 14.90 7.14 -9.53
CA LYS A 2 13.93 6.83 -8.46
C LYS A 2 14.25 7.73 -7.25
N LYS A 3 13.27 8.50 -6.77
CA LYS A 3 13.45 9.41 -5.62
C LYS A 3 13.57 8.58 -4.34
N ILE A 4 14.77 8.54 -3.78
CA ILE A 4 15.01 8.01 -2.43
C ILE A 4 14.47 9.04 -1.43
N LEU A 5 13.83 8.58 -0.36
CA LEU A 5 13.41 9.46 0.72
C LEU A 5 14.65 10.04 1.40
N ASP A 6 14.74 11.36 1.46
CA ASP A 6 15.87 12.14 1.97
C ASP A 6 15.55 12.82 3.31
N SER A 7 14.34 12.61 3.83
CA SER A 7 13.84 13.21 5.07
C SER A 7 13.08 12.20 5.91
N GLU A 8 13.20 12.33 7.23
CA GLU A 8 12.43 11.54 8.18
C GLU A 8 10.98 11.98 8.23
N ILE A 9 10.09 11.02 8.44
CA ILE A 9 8.65 11.29 8.63
C ILE A 9 8.39 11.37 10.12
N THR A 10 8.08 12.57 10.59
CA THR A 10 7.88 12.85 12.02
C THR A 10 6.41 13.05 12.39
N GLN A 11 5.51 13.03 11.41
CA GLN A 11 4.07 13.24 11.60
C GLN A 11 3.24 12.15 10.93
N VAL A 12 2.07 11.89 11.50
CA VAL A 12 1.06 10.98 10.93
C VAL A 12 -0.21 11.76 10.60
N THR A 13 -0.90 11.34 9.55
CA THR A 13 -2.23 11.83 9.19
C THR A 13 -3.24 11.25 10.17
N ARG A 14 -3.92 12.10 10.97
CA ARG A 14 -4.96 11.62 11.90
C ARG A 14 -6.00 10.81 11.13
N THR A 15 -6.12 9.53 11.46
CA THR A 15 -6.96 8.58 10.72
C THR A 15 -7.75 7.73 11.70
N THR A 16 -9.05 7.65 11.49
CA THR A 16 -9.98 6.76 12.19
C THR A 16 -10.87 6.09 11.15
N LEU A 17 -11.63 5.07 11.56
CA LEU A 17 -12.54 4.31 10.69
C LEU A 17 -13.80 5.13 10.31
N THR A 18 -13.61 6.25 9.62
CA THR A 18 -14.70 7.02 9.00
C THR A 18 -15.07 6.42 7.65
N PRO A 19 -16.29 6.64 7.15
CA PRO A 19 -16.72 6.14 5.84
C PRO A 19 -15.74 6.46 4.71
N ASP A 20 -15.26 7.71 4.62
CA ASP A 20 -14.33 8.13 3.55
C ASP A 20 -12.99 7.37 3.59
N ILE A 21 -12.48 7.07 4.78
CA ILE A 21 -11.24 6.31 4.96
C ILE A 21 -11.44 4.84 4.57
N ILE A 22 -12.57 4.26 4.97
CA ILE A 22 -12.94 2.89 4.63
C ILE A 22 -13.12 2.78 3.10
N ASP A 23 -13.81 3.72 2.48
CA ASP A 23 -14.05 3.71 1.04
C ASP A 23 -12.76 3.91 0.24
N LYS A 24 -11.82 4.72 0.74
CA LYS A 24 -10.47 4.82 0.18
C LYS A 24 -9.74 3.48 0.23
N ALA A 25 -9.73 2.80 1.38
CA ALA A 25 -9.08 1.50 1.52
C ALA A 25 -9.72 0.44 0.60
N ARG A 26 -11.06 0.41 0.50
CA ARG A 26 -11.81 -0.45 -0.43
C ARG A 26 -11.45 -0.18 -1.89
N ALA A 27 -11.29 1.09 -2.29
CA ALA A 27 -10.91 1.44 -3.65
C ALA A 27 -9.50 0.93 -3.98
N CYS A 28 -8.53 1.11 -3.07
CA CYS A 28 -7.18 0.58 -3.23
C CYS A 28 -7.19 -0.96 -3.39
N ASP A 29 -7.91 -1.66 -2.51
CA ASP A 29 -8.05 -3.12 -2.55
C ASP A 29 -8.68 -3.59 -3.87
N TYR A 30 -9.79 -2.97 -4.27
CA TYR A 30 -10.49 -3.29 -5.52
C TYR A 30 -9.55 -3.23 -6.73
N HIS A 31 -8.80 -2.13 -6.87
CA HIS A 31 -7.86 -1.98 -7.99
C HIS A 31 -6.74 -3.03 -7.96
N ALA A 32 -6.18 -3.30 -6.78
CA ALA A 32 -5.16 -4.33 -6.62
C ALA A 32 -5.70 -5.72 -7.01
N MET A 33 -6.88 -6.10 -6.52
CA MET A 33 -7.50 -7.40 -6.81
C MET A 33 -7.82 -7.58 -8.29
N VAL A 34 -8.36 -6.55 -8.94
CA VAL A 34 -8.66 -6.55 -10.38
C VAL A 34 -7.39 -6.81 -11.20
N ILE A 35 -6.30 -6.11 -10.88
CA ILE A 35 -5.03 -6.25 -11.60
C ILE A 35 -4.40 -7.63 -11.32
N MET A 36 -4.41 -8.08 -10.06
CA MET A 36 -3.92 -9.43 -9.71
C MET A 36 -4.63 -10.52 -10.52
N LYS A 37 -5.95 -10.38 -10.72
CA LYS A 37 -6.74 -11.30 -11.54
C LYS A 37 -6.42 -11.19 -13.03
N GLN A 38 -6.26 -9.98 -13.57
CA GLN A 38 -5.90 -9.75 -14.98
C GLN A 38 -4.55 -10.40 -15.34
N TYR A 39 -3.60 -10.41 -14.41
CA TYR A 39 -2.28 -11.03 -14.60
C TYR A 39 -2.23 -12.51 -14.19
N GLY A 40 -3.37 -13.12 -13.81
CA GLY A 40 -3.47 -14.55 -13.51
C GLY A 40 -2.85 -14.98 -12.18
N ALA A 41 -2.46 -14.05 -11.30
CA ALA A 41 -1.80 -14.36 -10.02
C ALA A 41 -2.78 -14.63 -8.87
N TYR A 42 -4.08 -14.49 -9.10
CA TYR A 42 -5.11 -14.63 -8.06
C TYR A 42 -5.09 -15.98 -7.34
N ASN A 43 -4.73 -17.06 -8.04
CA ASN A 43 -4.67 -18.40 -7.46
C ASN A 43 -3.26 -18.81 -7.00
N SER A 44 -2.22 -18.03 -7.34
CA SER A 44 -0.83 -18.34 -6.95
C SER A 44 -0.43 -17.65 -5.66
N ILE A 45 -1.09 -16.55 -5.29
CA ILE A 45 -0.90 -15.83 -4.04
C ILE A 45 -1.99 -16.28 -3.05
N SER A 46 -1.60 -16.75 -1.86
CA SER A 46 -2.56 -17.25 -0.87
C SER A 46 -3.48 -16.14 -0.39
N GLN A 47 -2.91 -14.98 -0.05
CA GLN A 47 -3.62 -13.76 0.33
C GLN A 47 -2.81 -12.53 -0.06
N MET A 48 -3.49 -11.41 -0.27
CA MET A 48 -2.83 -10.11 -0.46
C MET A 48 -3.57 -8.98 0.27
N PRO A 49 -3.36 -8.79 1.59
CA PRO A 49 -3.90 -7.63 2.27
C PRO A 49 -3.42 -6.31 1.65
N VAL A 50 -4.34 -5.36 1.56
CA VAL A 50 -4.08 -3.99 1.09
C VAL A 50 -4.37 -3.04 2.24
N VAL A 51 -3.31 -2.48 2.82
CA VAL A 51 -3.38 -1.77 4.10
C VAL A 51 -3.19 -0.27 3.87
N LEU A 52 -4.15 0.54 4.30
CA LEU A 52 -4.03 1.99 4.27
C LEU A 52 -3.32 2.47 5.55
N ILE A 53 -2.18 3.16 5.41
CA ILE A 53 -1.41 3.67 6.53
C ILE A 53 -1.50 5.21 6.61
N PRO A 54 -1.52 5.80 7.82
CA PRO A 54 -1.63 7.23 8.07
C PRO A 54 -0.32 7.99 7.82
N ILE A 55 0.41 7.64 6.76
CA ILE A 55 1.72 8.19 6.44
C ILE A 55 1.63 8.93 5.11
N GLU A 56 1.97 10.21 5.15
CA GLU A 56 2.18 11.06 3.98
C GLU A 56 3.68 11.29 3.80
N PHE A 57 4.22 10.74 2.72
CA PHE A 57 5.58 11.01 2.30
C PHE A 57 5.65 12.33 1.53
N ASP A 58 6.84 12.94 1.56
CA ASP A 58 7.15 14.19 0.84
C ASP A 58 6.31 15.41 1.29
N ARG A 59 5.78 15.39 2.52
CA ARG A 59 5.15 16.57 3.12
C ARG A 59 6.20 17.67 3.26
N ASP A 60 5.97 18.81 2.64
CA ASP A 60 6.84 19.98 2.83
C ASP A 60 6.53 20.64 4.18
N MET A 61 7.41 20.36 5.13
CA MET A 61 7.34 20.84 6.51
C MET A 61 7.58 22.35 6.65
N ASN A 62 8.04 23.03 5.59
CA ASN A 62 8.30 24.47 5.60
C ASN A 62 7.09 25.30 5.15
N LEU A 63 6.01 24.68 4.66
CA LEU A 63 4.76 25.41 4.43
C LEU A 63 4.08 25.74 5.77
N ASN A 64 3.62 26.98 5.91
CA ASN A 64 2.84 27.42 7.06
C ASN A 64 1.65 26.47 7.32
N GLU A 65 1.43 26.09 8.58
CA GLU A 65 0.36 25.17 9.00
C GLU A 65 -1.03 25.59 8.49
N HIS A 66 -1.28 26.90 8.37
CA HIS A 66 -2.53 27.46 7.82
C HIS A 66 -2.74 27.20 6.32
N VAL A 67 -1.67 27.01 5.53
CA VAL A 67 -1.76 26.64 4.11
C VAL A 67 -1.94 25.12 3.97
N GLN A 68 -1.38 24.35 4.91
CA GLN A 68 -1.52 22.90 4.95
C GLN A 68 -2.93 22.44 5.35
N SER A 69 -3.68 23.17 6.20
CA SER A 69 -5.06 22.79 6.55
C SER A 69 -6.03 22.78 5.36
N ASN A 70 -5.69 23.50 4.28
CA ASN A 70 -6.48 23.55 3.05
C ASN A 70 -6.09 22.45 2.05
N ASN A 71 -4.98 21.75 2.27
CA ASN A 71 -4.60 20.57 1.49
C ASN A 71 -5.07 19.31 2.23
N SER A 72 -5.92 18.52 1.57
CA SER A 72 -6.36 17.22 2.08
C SER A 72 -5.14 16.35 2.41
N SER A 73 -4.95 15.99 3.68
CA SER A 73 -3.87 15.11 4.11
C SER A 73 -3.93 13.78 3.36
N LYS A 74 -2.77 13.27 2.95
CA LYS A 74 -2.67 12.02 2.19
C LYS A 74 -2.41 10.81 3.09
N HIS A 75 -2.59 9.63 2.50
CA HIS A 75 -2.32 8.31 3.08
C HIS A 75 -1.39 7.54 2.16
N SER A 76 -0.79 6.45 2.66
CA SER A 76 -0.04 5.52 1.82
C SER A 76 -0.66 4.13 1.90
N VAL A 77 -0.35 3.29 0.91
CA VAL A 77 -0.91 1.95 0.79
C VAL A 77 0.21 0.92 0.86
N VAL A 78 0.04 -0.13 1.66
CA VAL A 78 0.93 -1.28 1.68
C VAL A 78 0.26 -2.43 0.96
N LEU A 79 0.92 -2.96 -0.08
CA LEU A 79 0.57 -4.21 -0.73
C LEU A 79 1.32 -5.34 -0.04
N ARG A 80 0.59 -6.29 0.55
CA ARG A 80 1.19 -7.39 1.31
C ARG A 80 0.84 -8.72 0.66
N THR A 81 1.60 -9.16 -0.32
CA THR A 81 1.44 -10.54 -0.82
C THR A 81 1.90 -11.54 0.22
N PHE A 82 1.20 -12.65 0.35
CA PHE A 82 1.55 -13.68 1.30
C PHE A 82 1.35 -15.07 0.69
N LEU A 83 2.40 -15.89 0.76
CA LEU A 83 2.44 -17.28 0.32
C LEU A 83 2.54 -18.19 1.53
N THR A 84 1.62 -19.15 1.64
CA THR A 84 1.61 -20.10 2.76
C THR A 84 0.93 -21.41 2.39
N LYS A 85 1.29 -22.49 3.11
CA LYS A 85 0.64 -23.81 3.02
C LYS A 85 -0.26 -24.11 4.22
N ASP A 86 -0.01 -23.48 5.36
CA ASP A 86 -0.63 -23.80 6.66
C ASP A 86 -1.01 -22.57 7.49
N PHE A 87 -0.80 -21.36 6.96
CA PHE A 87 -0.95 -20.08 7.63
C PHE A 87 -0.14 -19.91 8.92
N MET A 88 0.70 -20.87 9.32
CA MET A 88 1.62 -20.76 10.46
C MET A 88 2.95 -20.16 10.04
N THR A 89 3.39 -20.49 8.82
CA THR A 89 4.59 -19.92 8.19
C THR A 89 4.25 -19.35 6.82
N GLY A 90 4.99 -18.35 6.37
CA GLY A 90 4.81 -17.84 5.02
C GLY A 90 5.79 -16.75 4.66
N THR A 91 5.89 -16.49 3.37
CA THR A 91 6.81 -15.51 2.79
C THR A 91 6.04 -14.52 1.94
N SER A 92 6.62 -13.34 1.72
CA SER A 92 6.13 -12.45 0.68
C SER A 92 6.37 -13.08 -0.70
N ALA A 93 5.47 -12.82 -1.65
CA ALA A 93 5.71 -13.15 -3.05
C ALA A 93 6.72 -12.16 -3.63
N ILE A 94 7.70 -12.65 -4.38
CA ILE A 94 8.76 -11.78 -4.93
C ILE A 94 8.36 -11.35 -6.35
N PRO A 95 8.20 -10.03 -6.62
CA PRO A 95 7.90 -9.54 -7.96
C PRO A 95 9.01 -9.93 -8.94
N GLY A 96 8.65 -10.45 -10.11
CA GLY A 96 9.58 -10.98 -11.12
C GLY A 96 9.94 -12.46 -10.93
N GLU A 97 9.63 -13.05 -9.78
CA GLU A 97 9.82 -14.49 -9.51
C GLU A 97 8.48 -15.22 -9.37
N THR A 98 7.63 -14.76 -8.45
CA THR A 98 6.32 -15.38 -8.18
C THR A 98 5.25 -14.92 -9.15
N PHE A 99 5.35 -13.68 -9.62
CA PHE A 99 4.42 -13.07 -10.57
C PHE A 99 5.16 -12.00 -11.41
N PRO A 100 4.64 -11.57 -12.57
CA PRO A 100 5.28 -10.58 -13.42
C PRO A 100 5.47 -9.22 -12.70
N ALA A 101 6.66 -8.65 -12.72
CA ALA A 101 6.93 -7.35 -12.06
C ALA A 101 6.03 -6.22 -12.60
N GLU A 102 5.58 -6.35 -13.85
CA GLU A 102 4.63 -5.47 -14.52
C GLU A 102 3.27 -5.42 -13.80
N MET A 103 2.87 -6.52 -13.15
CA MET A 103 1.65 -6.55 -12.34
C MET A 103 1.74 -5.54 -11.18
N LEU A 104 2.86 -5.55 -10.45
CA LEU A 104 3.08 -4.60 -9.35
C LEU A 104 3.19 -3.17 -9.86
N ASN A 105 3.89 -2.94 -10.97
CA ASN A 105 3.96 -1.62 -11.59
C ASN A 105 2.56 -1.12 -11.96
N LYS A 106 1.72 -1.98 -12.55
CA LYS A 106 0.35 -1.64 -12.93
C LYS A 106 -0.54 -1.34 -11.72
N MET A 107 -0.40 -2.09 -10.63
CA MET A 107 -1.06 -1.79 -9.35
C MET A 107 -0.66 -0.41 -8.84
N CYS A 108 0.64 -0.12 -8.84
CA CYS A 108 1.17 1.15 -8.38
C CYS A 108 0.65 2.33 -9.21
N GLU A 109 0.66 2.22 -10.54
CA GLU A 109 0.16 3.25 -11.44
C GLU A 109 -1.34 3.49 -11.24
N THR A 110 -2.12 2.41 -11.23
CA THR A 110 -3.59 2.50 -11.17
C THR A 110 -4.08 3.02 -9.82
N ILE A 111 -3.52 2.55 -8.70
CA ILE A 111 -3.94 3.05 -7.37
C ILE A 111 -3.56 4.54 -7.23
N ASN A 112 -2.38 4.95 -7.69
CA ASN A 112 -1.97 6.36 -7.63
C ASN A 112 -2.81 7.26 -8.54
N SER A 113 -3.30 6.77 -9.70
CA SER A 113 -4.10 7.57 -10.62
C SER A 113 -5.57 7.62 -10.23
N GLU A 114 -6.14 6.50 -9.81
CA GLU A 114 -7.59 6.35 -9.61
C GLU A 114 -8.04 6.66 -8.18
N VAL A 115 -7.16 6.57 -7.17
CA VAL A 115 -7.51 6.80 -5.76
C VAL A 115 -6.97 8.16 -5.29
N PRO A 116 -7.84 9.16 -5.03
CA PRO A 116 -7.40 10.46 -4.56
C PRO A 116 -6.73 10.40 -3.17
N GLY A 117 -5.69 11.19 -3.00
CA GLY A 117 -5.02 11.35 -1.71
C GLY A 117 -4.13 10.17 -1.31
N ILE A 118 -3.62 9.40 -2.28
CA ILE A 118 -2.51 8.48 -2.08
C ILE A 118 -1.18 9.21 -2.26
N SER A 119 -0.30 9.06 -1.27
CA SER A 119 1.05 9.63 -1.25
C SER A 119 2.04 8.65 -1.87
N ARG A 120 2.13 7.43 -1.32
CA ARG A 120 2.98 6.37 -1.85
C ARG A 120 2.34 5.00 -1.70
N ILE A 121 2.89 4.06 -2.48
CA ILE A 121 2.56 2.65 -2.42
C ILE A 121 3.83 1.90 -2.00
N LEU A 122 3.68 1.06 -0.98
CA LEU A 122 4.72 0.26 -0.36
C LEU A 122 4.43 -1.23 -0.60
N TYR A 123 5.46 -2.05 -0.44
CA TYR A 123 5.37 -3.49 -0.58
C TYR A 123 5.98 -4.18 0.63
N ASP A 124 5.23 -5.05 1.30
CA ASP A 124 5.71 -5.77 2.48
C ASP A 124 6.50 -7.01 2.08
N LEU A 125 7.76 -7.08 2.51
CA LEU A 125 8.69 -8.18 2.26
C LEU A 125 8.87 -9.10 3.47
N THR A 126 8.17 -8.84 4.57
CA THR A 126 8.40 -9.50 5.86
C THR A 126 7.74 -10.89 5.92
N SER A 127 8.55 -11.92 6.17
CA SER A 127 8.06 -13.29 6.38
C SER A 127 7.35 -13.48 7.72
N LYS A 128 6.54 -14.53 7.79
CA LYS A 128 5.94 -15.07 9.02
C LYS A 128 6.67 -16.36 9.42
N PRO A 129 7.26 -16.44 10.62
CA PRO A 129 7.58 -15.33 11.54
C PRO A 129 8.72 -14.42 11.01
N PRO A 130 8.89 -13.17 11.52
CA PRO A 130 8.32 -12.62 12.76
C PRO A 130 6.96 -11.91 12.61
N ALA A 131 6.52 -11.61 11.38
CA ALA A 131 5.25 -10.89 11.14
C ALA A 131 4.05 -11.84 11.01
N THR A 132 2.85 -11.29 10.75
CA THR A 132 1.57 -12.01 10.94
C THR A 132 0.56 -12.05 9.77
N THR A 133 0.82 -12.16 8.48
CA THR A 133 -0.25 -12.11 7.42
C THR A 133 -1.11 -10.83 7.34
N GLU A 134 -1.80 -10.40 8.40
CA GLU A 134 -2.48 -9.10 8.54
C GLU A 134 -1.60 -8.08 9.29
N TRP A 135 -1.86 -6.78 9.08
CA TRP A 135 -1.18 -5.67 9.80
C TRP A 135 -1.96 -5.18 11.03
N GLU A 136 -3.06 -5.84 11.38
CA GLU A 136 -3.90 -5.57 12.55
C GLU A 136 -4.25 -6.87 13.29
#